data_AF-A0A9D0HHW4-F1
#
_entry.id   AF-A0A9D0HHW4-F1
#
_cell.length_a   1.000
_cell.length_b   1.000
_cell.length_c   1.000
_cell.angle_alpha   90.00
_cell.angle_beta   90.00
_cell.angle_gamma   90.00
#
_symmetry.space_group_name_H-M   'P 1'
#
loop_
_entity.id
_entity.type
_entity.pdbx_description
1 polymer ?
#
loop_
_entity_poly.entity_id
_entity_poly.type
_entity_poly.pdbx_seq_one_letter_code
_entity_poly.pdbx_strand_id
1 'polypeptide(L)'
;MSRSRSAVCAPAPPRALFAAAAMLLLGSAWSSVAAAQQPVRIGVATALDRYEASPYGDELMALPQAHVWSAFRPAFGLLFNGSYRPLVLLRSGAVAAEIVQYQLMLHAQASVELDERLKLDVNVPVTLAQAGEPLASTYLGVDSGAAFNDIRLGARIELLKQQGYWPS
;
A
#
# COMPACT_ATOMS: atom_id res chain seq x y z
N MET A 1 17.68 -67.67 15.72
CA MET A 1 17.10 -66.66 14.80
C MET A 1 15.60 -66.94 14.76
N SER A 2 14.63 -66.06 15.01
CA SER A 2 14.50 -64.61 14.84
C SER A 2 13.36 -64.13 15.76
N ARG A 3 13.53 -63.02 16.49
CA ARG A 3 12.45 -62.38 17.25
C ARG A 3 11.76 -61.34 16.36
N SER A 4 10.51 -61.60 16.00
CA SER A 4 9.62 -60.62 15.36
C SER A 4 9.24 -59.53 16.37
N ARG A 5 9.63 -58.28 16.11
CA ARG A 5 9.14 -57.09 16.83
C ARG A 5 8.05 -56.45 15.99
N SER A 6 6.82 -56.50 16.46
CA SER A 6 5.72 -55.71 15.91
C SER A 6 5.87 -54.26 16.38
N ALA A 7 6.06 -53.33 15.44
CA ALA A 7 6.07 -51.90 15.71
C ALA A 7 4.62 -51.40 15.82
N VAL A 8 4.21 -51.01 17.02
CA VAL A 8 2.95 -50.30 17.26
C VAL A 8 3.10 -48.88 16.73
N CYS A 9 2.26 -48.50 15.77
CA CYS A 9 2.17 -47.14 15.26
C CYS A 9 1.42 -46.28 16.31
N ALA A 10 2.09 -45.28 16.88
CA ALA A 10 1.45 -44.30 17.77
C ALA A 10 0.77 -43.19 16.92
N PRO A 11 -0.45 -42.76 17.23
CA PRO A 11 -1.08 -41.64 16.52
C PRO A 11 -0.36 -40.32 16.86
N ALA A 12 -0.10 -39.51 15.84
CA ALA A 12 0.53 -38.19 15.97
C ALA A 12 -0.33 -37.25 16.83
N PRO A 13 0.28 -36.36 17.65
CA PRO A 13 -0.48 -35.47 18.53
C PRO A 13 -1.21 -34.35 17.76
N PRO A 14 -2.30 -33.79 18.31
CA PRO A 14 -3.23 -32.91 17.61
C PRO A 14 -2.68 -31.48 17.48
N ARG A 15 -1.74 -31.26 16.56
CA ARG A 15 -1.19 -29.92 16.24
C ARG A 15 -2.18 -29.04 15.46
N ALA A 16 -3.17 -29.64 14.80
CA ALA A 16 -4.15 -28.94 13.98
C ALA A 16 -5.21 -28.19 14.79
N LEU A 17 -5.57 -28.68 15.99
CA LEU A 17 -6.63 -28.08 16.81
C LEU A 17 -6.18 -26.80 17.52
N PHE A 18 -4.90 -26.68 17.89
CA PHE A 18 -4.35 -25.45 18.47
C PHE A 18 -4.17 -24.33 17.44
N ALA A 19 -3.92 -24.66 16.17
CA ALA A 19 -3.79 -23.67 15.09
C ALA A 19 -5.12 -22.96 14.79
N ALA A 20 -6.24 -23.68 14.85
CA ALA A 20 -7.57 -23.12 14.58
C ALA A 20 -8.05 -22.16 15.69
N ALA A 21 -7.77 -22.46 16.96
CA ALA A 21 -8.17 -21.61 18.08
C ALA A 21 -7.39 -20.29 18.15
N ALA A 22 -6.12 -20.29 17.73
CA ALA A 22 -5.30 -19.07 17.66
C ALA A 22 -5.76 -18.10 16.54
N MET A 23 -6.22 -18.61 15.40
CA MET A 23 -6.79 -17.80 14.31
C MET A 23 -8.10 -17.10 14.70
N LEU A 24 -8.96 -17.77 15.49
CA LEU A 24 -10.22 -17.19 15.97
C LEU A 24 -10.03 -16.09 17.02
N LEU A 25 -8.98 -16.17 17.85
CA LEU A 25 -8.66 -15.14 18.86
C LEU A 25 -7.90 -13.94 18.28
N LEU A 26 -7.09 -14.12 17.23
CA LEU A 26 -6.48 -12.99 16.51
C LEU A 26 -7.48 -12.23 15.63
N GLY A 27 -8.52 -12.90 15.11
CA GLY A 27 -9.57 -12.27 14.28
C GLY A 27 -10.39 -11.20 15.01
N SER A 28 -10.57 -11.33 16.33
CA SER A 28 -11.31 -10.35 17.14
C SER A 28 -10.51 -9.09 17.49
N ALA A 29 -9.19 -9.08 17.32
CA ALA A 29 -8.34 -7.95 17.69
C ALA A 29 -8.08 -6.96 16.53
N TRP A 30 -8.46 -7.30 15.30
CA TRP A 30 -8.21 -6.46 14.10
C TRP A 30 -9.43 -5.65 13.63
N SER A 31 -10.51 -5.59 14.41
CA SER A 31 -11.73 -4.85 14.03
C SER A 31 -11.60 -3.31 14.09
N SER A 32 -10.40 -2.75 14.14
CA SER A 32 -10.21 -1.30 14.22
C SER A 32 -8.94 -0.79 13.58
N VAL A 33 -8.83 -0.92 12.24
CA VAL A 33 -8.14 0.08 11.42
C VAL A 33 -8.91 0.33 10.11
N ALA A 34 -10.20 0.64 10.24
CA ALA A 34 -10.94 1.34 9.17
C ALA A 34 -10.98 2.83 9.52
N ALA A 35 -9.81 3.44 9.68
CA ALA A 35 -9.68 4.85 10.05
C ALA A 35 -8.66 5.54 9.15
N ALA A 36 -9.00 5.73 7.87
CA ALA A 36 -8.28 6.67 6.98
C ALA A 36 -9.05 7.03 5.68
N GLN A 37 -10.37 6.87 5.60
CA GLN A 37 -11.14 7.54 4.52
C GLN A 37 -11.63 8.88 5.05
N GLN A 38 -10.71 9.79 5.35
CA GLN A 38 -11.10 11.18 5.57
C GLN A 38 -11.64 11.74 4.25
N PRO A 39 -12.82 12.39 4.24
CA PRO A 39 -13.30 13.08 3.06
C PRO A 39 -12.27 14.14 2.67
N VAL A 40 -11.75 14.05 1.44
CA VAL A 40 -10.83 15.01 0.84
C VAL A 40 -11.39 16.42 1.02
N ARG A 41 -10.72 17.23 1.85
CA ARG A 41 -11.02 18.65 1.92
C ARG A 41 -10.33 19.33 0.74
N ILE A 42 -11.06 19.45 -0.37
CA ILE A 42 -10.66 20.30 -1.49
C ILE A 42 -10.61 21.75 -0.94
N GLY A 43 -9.41 22.25 -0.63
CA GLY A 43 -9.26 23.64 -0.18
C GLY A 43 -8.09 23.92 0.77
N VAL A 44 -7.40 22.91 1.31
CA VAL A 44 -6.16 23.14 2.07
C VAL A 44 -5.16 22.03 1.75
N ALA A 45 -4.33 22.27 0.74
CA ALA A 45 -3.03 21.62 0.51
C ALA A 45 -2.97 20.06 0.52
N THR A 46 -3.91 19.37 -0.11
CA THR A 46 -3.63 18.00 -0.58
C THR A 46 -3.73 18.01 -2.09
N ALA A 47 -2.58 17.95 -2.76
CA ALA A 47 -2.56 17.79 -4.21
C ALA A 47 -3.30 16.49 -4.58
N LEU A 48 -3.92 16.45 -5.76
CA LEU A 48 -4.80 15.35 -6.15
C LEU A 48 -3.97 14.14 -6.59
N ASP A 49 -3.32 13.49 -5.63
CA ASP A 49 -2.57 12.27 -5.82
C ASP A 49 -3.52 11.09 -5.98
N ARG A 50 -3.48 10.44 -7.13
CA ARG A 50 -4.20 9.17 -7.40
C ARG A 50 -3.27 7.99 -7.51
N TYR A 51 -1.97 8.24 -7.47
CA TYR A 51 -0.98 7.21 -7.70
C TYR A 51 -0.63 6.55 -6.37
N GLU A 52 -1.05 5.30 -6.21
CA GLU A 52 -0.59 4.47 -5.10
C GLU A 52 0.66 3.73 -5.54
N ALA A 53 1.81 4.29 -5.14
CA ALA A 53 3.10 3.68 -5.39
C ALA A 53 3.20 2.36 -4.63
N SER A 54 3.68 1.32 -5.30
CA SER A 54 4.13 0.12 -4.61
C SER A 54 5.38 0.45 -3.78
N PRO A 55 5.46 0.02 -2.51
CA PRO A 55 6.67 0.06 -1.72
C PRO A 55 7.91 -0.32 -2.49
N TYR A 56 8.92 0.56 -2.42
CA TYR A 56 10.13 0.38 -3.19
C TYR A 56 10.81 -0.96 -2.87
N GLY A 57 11.43 -1.58 -3.86
CA GLY A 57 11.93 -2.96 -3.77
C GLY A 57 10.88 -4.03 -4.10
N ASP A 58 9.61 -3.67 -4.32
CA ASP A 58 8.66 -4.60 -4.94
C ASP A 58 8.96 -4.82 -6.44
N GLU A 59 8.57 -5.99 -6.97
CA GLU A 59 8.77 -6.32 -8.39
C GLU A 59 7.87 -5.48 -9.31
N LEU A 60 6.68 -5.12 -8.82
CA LEU A 60 5.72 -4.29 -9.51
C LEU A 60 5.66 -2.91 -8.87
N MET A 61 5.84 -1.88 -9.68
CA MET A 61 5.88 -0.48 -9.22
C MET A 61 4.48 0.11 -8.97
N ALA A 62 3.46 -0.39 -9.67
CA ALA A 62 2.09 0.11 -9.59
C ALA A 62 1.16 -0.76 -8.72
N LEU A 63 1.61 -1.95 -8.33
CA LEU A 63 0.81 -2.94 -7.62
C LEU A 63 1.63 -3.50 -6.46
N PRO A 64 1.18 -3.32 -5.21
CA PRO A 64 1.76 -3.99 -4.07
C PRO A 64 1.75 -5.51 -4.23
N GLN A 65 2.85 -6.16 -3.91
CA GLN A 65 2.90 -7.63 -3.82
C GLN A 65 2.79 -8.12 -2.38
N ALA A 66 2.23 -9.32 -2.22
CA ALA A 66 2.10 -9.98 -0.91
C ALA A 66 3.38 -10.70 -0.47
N HIS A 67 4.31 -10.99 -1.38
CA HIS A 67 5.53 -11.72 -1.09
C HIS A 67 6.52 -10.86 -0.28
N VAL A 68 7.10 -11.44 0.78
CA VAL A 68 8.22 -10.87 1.53
C VAL A 68 9.42 -11.78 1.32
N TRP A 69 10.57 -11.25 0.90
CA TRP A 69 11.72 -12.10 0.71
C TRP A 69 12.37 -12.50 2.03
N SER A 70 12.94 -13.69 2.06
CA SER A 70 13.62 -14.31 3.21
C SER A 70 15.00 -13.70 3.50
N ALA A 71 15.14 -12.38 3.55
CA ALA A 71 16.39 -11.72 3.90
C ALA A 71 16.18 -10.29 4.40
N PHE A 72 17.13 -9.80 5.20
CA PHE A 72 17.21 -8.37 5.51
C PHE A 72 17.52 -7.58 4.24
N ARG A 73 16.52 -6.87 3.69
CA ARG A 73 16.63 -6.15 2.41
C ARG A 73 16.11 -4.74 2.53
N PRO A 74 16.99 -3.75 2.79
CA PRO A 74 16.61 -2.34 2.70
C PRO A 74 16.52 -1.90 1.24
N ALA A 75 15.54 -1.08 0.92
CA ALA A 75 15.36 -0.49 -0.41
C ALA A 75 14.90 0.96 -0.27
N PHE A 76 15.34 1.84 -1.18
CA PHE A 76 14.93 3.23 -1.21
C PHE A 76 14.91 3.75 -2.64
N GLY A 77 14.03 4.70 -2.93
CA GLY A 77 13.94 5.26 -4.26
C GLY A 77 13.05 6.48 -4.36
N LEU A 78 13.15 7.12 -5.53
CA LEU A 78 12.37 8.29 -5.90
C LEU A 78 11.53 7.94 -7.12
N LEU A 79 10.25 8.29 -7.08
CA LEU A 79 9.34 8.10 -8.21
C LEU A 79 8.67 9.42 -8.56
N PHE A 80 8.67 9.76 -9.85
CA PHE A 80 8.00 10.95 -10.36
C PHE A 80 6.67 10.57 -11.01
N ASN A 81 5.59 11.25 -10.62
CA ASN A 81 4.27 11.08 -11.22
C ASN A 81 3.81 12.40 -11.85
N GLY A 82 3.50 12.38 -13.14
CA GLY A 82 2.92 13.50 -13.86
C GLY A 82 1.49 13.19 -14.27
N SER A 83 0.56 14.09 -13.95
CA SER A 83 -0.86 13.96 -14.29
C SER A 83 -1.33 15.18 -15.07
N TYR A 84 -2.08 14.93 -16.16
CA TYR A 84 -2.67 15.96 -16.99
C TYR A 84 -4.19 15.90 -16.93
N ARG A 85 -4.80 17.05 -16.62
CA ARG A 85 -6.24 17.25 -16.39
C ARG A 85 -6.84 16.21 -15.44
N PRO A 86 -6.22 15.95 -14.27
CA PRO A 86 -6.78 14.96 -13.36
C PRO A 86 -8.18 15.40 -12.91
N LEU A 87 -8.42 16.69 -12.64
CA LEU A 87 -9.73 17.17 -12.22
C LEU A 87 -10.30 18.22 -13.18
N VAL A 88 -11.35 17.83 -13.89
CA VAL A 88 -12.12 18.70 -14.78
C VAL A 88 -13.55 18.84 -14.28
N LEU A 89 -14.11 20.04 -14.40
CA LEU A 89 -15.52 20.29 -14.19
C LEU A 89 -16.26 20.10 -15.51
N LEU A 90 -17.29 19.26 -15.50
CA LEU A 90 -18.18 19.08 -16.64
C LEU A 90 -19.47 19.85 -16.43
N ARG A 91 -19.92 20.58 -17.47
CA ARG A 91 -21.25 21.21 -17.53
C ARG A 91 -21.92 20.78 -18.81
N SER A 92 -23.07 20.14 -18.70
CA SER A 92 -23.86 19.66 -19.86
C SER A 92 -23.04 18.79 -20.83
N GLY A 93 -22.14 17.96 -20.31
CA GLY A 93 -21.29 17.06 -21.10
C GLY A 93 -20.05 17.70 -21.73
N ALA A 94 -19.87 19.02 -21.61
CA ALA A 94 -18.67 19.73 -22.05
C ALA A 94 -17.77 20.08 -20.86
N VAL A 95 -16.46 20.16 -21.11
CA VAL A 95 -15.48 20.65 -20.12
C VAL A 95 -15.71 22.14 -19.91
N ALA A 96 -16.09 22.50 -18.69
CA ALA A 96 -16.40 23.87 -18.29
C ALA A 96 -15.24 24.57 -17.59
N ALA A 97 -14.40 23.82 -16.87
CA ALA A 97 -13.18 24.33 -16.22
C ALA A 97 -12.21 23.18 -15.91
N GLU A 98 -10.92 23.49 -15.87
CA GLU A 98 -9.86 22.56 -15.47
C GLU A 98 -9.36 22.91 -14.07
N ILE A 99 -10.08 22.43 -13.04
CA ILE A 99 -9.79 22.71 -11.63
C ILE A 99 -8.34 22.35 -11.28
N VAL A 100 -7.87 21.21 -11.80
CA VAL A 100 -6.46 20.85 -11.82
C VAL A 100 -6.10 20.54 -13.27
N GLN A 101 -5.27 21.40 -13.86
CA GLN A 101 -4.81 21.23 -15.24
C GLN A 101 -3.58 20.33 -15.30
N TYR A 102 -2.59 20.55 -14.43
CA TYR A 102 -1.40 19.71 -14.38
C TYR A 102 -0.92 19.54 -12.94
N GLN A 103 -0.25 18.42 -12.70
CA GLN A 103 0.35 18.10 -11.41
C GLN A 103 1.59 17.23 -11.62
N LEU A 104 2.68 17.60 -10.96
CA LEU A 104 3.93 16.84 -10.90
C LEU A 104 4.25 16.54 -9.44
N MET A 105 4.41 15.25 -9.13
CA MET A 105 4.69 14.77 -7.79
C MET A 105 5.97 13.94 -7.75
N LEU A 106 6.62 13.96 -6.59
CA LEU A 106 7.73 13.13 -6.19
C LEU A 106 7.30 12.25 -5.03
N HIS A 107 7.51 10.94 -5.15
CA HIS A 107 7.35 9.98 -4.07
C HIS A 107 8.73 9.55 -3.59
N ALA A 108 9.13 9.99 -2.41
CA ALA A 108 10.35 9.53 -1.75
C ALA A 108 9.99 8.32 -0.88
N GLN A 109 10.56 7.16 -1.21
CA GLN A 109 10.15 5.89 -0.63
C GLN A 109 11.33 5.17 -0.01
N ALA A 110 11.07 4.46 1.10
CA ALA A 110 11.98 3.50 1.68
C ALA A 110 11.20 2.30 2.20
N SER A 111 11.79 1.12 2.10
CA SER A 111 11.25 -0.10 2.68
C SER A 111 12.36 -0.97 3.26
N VAL A 112 11.99 -1.86 4.16
CA VAL A 112 12.88 -2.87 4.69
C VAL A 112 12.11 -4.15 4.93
N GLU A 113 12.67 -5.25 4.46
CA GLU A 113 12.20 -6.59 4.77
C GLU A 113 12.97 -7.12 5.97
N LEU A 114 12.22 -7.60 6.94
CA LEU A 114 12.66 -8.11 8.23
C LEU A 114 12.29 -9.59 8.27
N ASP A 115 13.30 -10.42 8.02
CA ASP A 115 13.15 -11.89 7.96
C ASP A 115 12.16 -12.33 6.86
N GLU A 116 11.62 -13.55 6.95
CA GLU A 116 10.72 -14.13 5.94
C GLU A 116 9.25 -13.71 6.08
N ARG A 117 8.95 -12.69 6.89
CA ARG A 117 7.58 -12.45 7.34
C ARG A 117 7.14 -11.01 7.40
N LEU A 118 8.02 -10.04 7.63
CA LEU A 118 7.60 -8.66 7.87
C LEU A 118 8.27 -7.73 6.87
N LYS A 119 7.48 -6.90 6.20
CA LYS A 119 7.99 -5.75 5.45
C LYS A 119 7.43 -4.47 6.06
N LEU A 120 8.28 -3.48 6.25
CA LEU A 120 7.90 -2.14 6.66
C LEU A 120 8.25 -1.16 5.53
N ASP A 121 7.41 -0.17 5.31
CA ASP A 121 7.63 0.83 4.28
C ASP A 121 7.14 2.22 4.68
N VAL A 122 7.73 3.23 4.05
CA VAL A 122 7.37 4.64 4.16
C VAL A 122 7.39 5.27 2.77
N ASN A 123 6.39 6.10 2.50
CA ASN A 123 6.26 6.88 1.29
C ASN A 123 5.94 8.34 1.66
N VAL A 124 6.77 9.27 1.18
CA VAL A 124 6.63 10.71 1.38
C VAL A 124 6.30 11.36 0.04
N PRO A 125 5.02 11.64 -0.24
CA PRO A 125 4.60 12.33 -1.45
C PRO A 125 4.81 13.85 -1.31
N VAL A 126 5.48 14.43 -2.30
CA VAL A 126 5.77 15.87 -2.39
C VAL A 126 5.28 16.37 -3.74
N THR A 127 4.41 17.36 -3.73
CA THR A 127 4.01 18.09 -4.94
C THR A 127 5.15 19.01 -5.32
N LEU A 128 5.67 18.86 -6.53
CA LEU A 128 6.74 19.72 -7.05
C LEU A 128 6.15 20.93 -7.80
N ALA A 129 5.10 20.68 -8.58
CA ALA A 129 4.40 21.72 -9.32
C ALA A 129 2.94 21.31 -9.57
N GLN A 130 2.03 22.27 -9.50
CA GLN A 130 0.63 22.08 -9.85
C GLN A 130 0.03 23.41 -10.27
N ALA A 131 -0.96 23.38 -11.16
CA ALA A 131 -1.82 24.53 -11.44
C ALA A 131 -3.18 24.09 -11.99
N GLY A 132 -4.13 25.02 -11.97
CA GLY A 132 -5.45 24.85 -12.55
C GLY A 132 -6.25 26.15 -12.50
N GLU A 133 -7.49 26.07 -12.93
CA GLU A 133 -8.40 27.21 -13.02
C GLU A 133 -9.20 27.37 -11.72
N PRO A 134 -9.08 28.51 -11.02
CA PRO A 134 -9.90 28.78 -9.86
C PRO A 134 -11.35 29.03 -10.28
N LEU A 135 -12.30 28.38 -9.62
CA LEU A 135 -13.72 28.70 -9.81
C LEU A 135 -14.07 29.96 -9.01
N ALA A 136 -14.29 31.06 -9.71
CA ALA A 136 -14.68 32.35 -9.11
C ALA A 136 -15.98 32.21 -8.31
N SER A 137 -15.85 32.18 -6.98
CA SER A 137 -16.85 32.16 -5.88
C SER A 137 -16.63 31.05 -4.85
N THR A 138 -15.74 30.08 -5.10
CA THR A 138 -15.52 28.95 -4.16
C THR A 138 -14.04 28.75 -3.88
N TYR A 139 -13.70 28.29 -2.67
CA TYR A 139 -12.38 27.77 -2.26
C TYR A 139 -11.91 26.53 -3.06
N LEU A 140 -12.52 26.26 -4.21
CA LEU A 140 -12.22 25.15 -5.12
C LEU A 140 -11.26 25.66 -6.18
N GLY A 141 -10.00 25.80 -5.77
CA GLY A 141 -8.87 26.12 -6.62
C GLY A 141 -7.63 25.44 -6.06
N VAL A 142 -6.61 25.30 -6.90
CA VAL A 142 -5.33 24.74 -6.47
C VAL A 142 -4.31 25.85 -6.37
N ASP A 143 -3.69 25.96 -5.19
CA ASP A 143 -2.56 26.87 -5.00
C ASP A 143 -1.37 26.37 -5.83
N SER A 144 -0.85 27.25 -6.67
CA SER A 144 0.29 26.94 -7.51
C SER A 144 1.57 26.85 -6.67
N GLY A 145 2.31 25.76 -6.80
CA GLY A 145 3.63 25.62 -6.18
C GLY A 145 3.93 24.21 -5.67
N ALA A 146 4.98 24.13 -4.87
CA ALA A 146 5.39 22.91 -4.20
C ALA A 146 4.71 22.79 -2.82
N ALA A 147 4.31 21.57 -2.46
CA ALA A 147 3.66 21.29 -1.19
C ALA A 147 4.05 19.90 -0.68
N PHE A 148 4.21 19.76 0.64
CA PHE A 148 4.30 18.44 1.27
C PHE A 148 2.89 17.87 1.41
N ASN A 149 2.74 16.58 1.12
CA ASN A 149 1.49 15.87 1.34
C ASN A 149 1.65 14.90 2.53
N ASP A 150 0.58 14.17 2.83
CA ASP A 150 0.54 13.24 3.94
C ASP A 150 1.55 12.09 3.78
N ILE A 151 2.37 11.88 4.81
CA ILE A 151 3.31 10.76 4.88
C ILE A 151 2.52 9.46 5.06
N ARG A 152 2.87 8.44 4.29
CA ARG A 152 2.25 7.12 4.34
C ARG A 152 3.22 6.11 4.94
N LEU A 153 2.74 5.31 5.88
CA LEU A 153 3.49 4.22 6.50
C LEU A 153 2.76 2.91 6.22
N GLY A 154 3.51 1.89 5.81
CA GLY A 154 3.00 0.57 5.48
C GLY A 154 3.70 -0.53 6.28
N ALA A 155 2.95 -1.60 6.53
CA ALA A 155 3.47 -2.84 7.09
C ALA A 155 2.76 -4.02 6.44
N ARG A 156 3.51 -5.07 6.12
CA ARG A 156 2.98 -6.31 5.55
C ARG A 156 3.51 -7.51 6.29
N ILE A 157 2.63 -8.47 6.53
CA ILE A 157 2.95 -9.70 7.26
C ILE A 157 2.58 -10.91 6.42
N GLU A 158 3.56 -11.77 6.13
CA GLU A 158 3.33 -13.06 5.49
C GLU A 158 2.82 -14.06 6.53
N LEU A 159 1.50 -14.28 6.53
CA LEU A 159 0.83 -15.21 7.43
C LEU A 159 1.09 -16.67 7.02
N LEU A 160 0.94 -16.94 5.72
CA LEU A 160 1.11 -18.25 5.12
C LEU A 160 2.11 -18.13 3.97
N LYS A 161 3.15 -18.94 4.02
CA LYS A 161 4.04 -19.08 2.87
C LYS A 161 3.29 -19.74 1.73
N GLN A 162 3.35 -19.14 0.55
CA GLN A 162 2.80 -19.76 -0.65
C GLN A 162 3.67 -20.97 -1.02
N GLN A 163 3.16 -22.18 -0.77
CA GLN A 163 3.82 -23.44 -1.13
C GLN A 163 3.15 -23.99 -2.39
N GLY A 164 3.60 -23.55 -3.56
CA GLY A 164 3.10 -24.04 -4.85
C GLY A 164 4.00 -25.15 -5.40
N TYR A 165 3.40 -26.24 -5.91
CA TYR A 165 4.11 -27.36 -6.56
C TYR A 165 4.57 -27.05 -8.01
N TRP A 166 4.39 -25.81 -8.47
CA TRP A 166 4.79 -25.35 -9.79
C TRP A 166 5.97 -24.38 -9.67
N PRO A 167 7.04 -24.53 -10.47
CA PRO A 167 8.15 -23.59 -10.46
C PRO A 167 7.67 -22.26 -11.03
N SER A 168 7.80 -21.22 -10.21
CA SER A 168 7.89 -19.82 -10.64
C SER A 168 9.28 -19.54 -11.21
#